data_AF-A0A0A2A8Y7-F1
#
_entry.id   AF-A0A0A2A8Y7-F1
#
_cell.length_a   1.000
_cell.length_b   1.000
_cell.length_c   1.000
_cell.angle_alpha   90.00
_cell.angle_beta   90.00
_cell.angle_gamma   90.00
#
_symmetry.space_group_name_H-M   'P 1'
#
loop_
_entity.id
_entity.type
_entity.pdbx_description
1 polymer ?
#
loop_
_entity_poly.entity_id
_entity_poly.type
_entity_poly.pdbx_seq_one_letter_code
_entity_poly.pdbx_strand_id
1 'polypeptide(L)'
;MSNPSRDEIIASSKGWVASFLNFLPGLGSGYLYQRRWKPYFLTIAAATSWFALGFFLQGNSEPSRGEQIIGISGLFFISIVTVIEANLAFKQASKKIKTEKEKIKPSKKKGWFK
;
A
#
# COMPACT_ATOMS: atom_id res chain seq x y z
N MET A 1 20.33 -7.62 19.17
CA MET A 1 19.86 -6.69 18.10
C MET A 1 18.47 -6.23 18.48
N SER A 2 18.16 -4.93 18.39
CA SER A 2 16.80 -4.42 18.59
C SER A 2 15.94 -4.71 17.36
N ASN A 3 14.71 -5.18 17.54
CA ASN A 3 13.78 -5.39 16.43
C ASN A 3 13.35 -4.02 15.85
N PRO A 4 13.34 -3.84 14.53
CA PRO A 4 12.89 -2.60 13.91
C PRO A 4 11.40 -2.37 14.16
N SER A 5 11.02 -1.11 14.35
CA SER A 5 9.62 -0.73 14.57
C SER A 5 8.77 -0.92 13.29
N ARG A 6 7.44 -1.00 13.45
CA ARG A 6 6.53 -1.12 12.30
C ARG A 6 6.70 0.01 11.28
N ASP A 7 6.89 1.24 11.76
CA ASP A 7 7.09 2.39 10.88
C ASP A 7 8.46 2.32 10.19
N GLU A 8 9.52 1.87 10.87
CA GLU A 8 10.85 1.62 10.28
C GLU A 8 10.80 0.55 9.18
N ILE A 9 10.05 -0.53 9.43
CA ILE A 9 9.78 -1.59 8.46
C ILE A 9 9.03 -1.03 7.24
N ILE A 10 8.04 -0.14 7.43
CA ILE A 10 7.29 0.47 6.32
C ILE A 10 8.18 1.43 5.50
N ALA A 11 9.06 2.17 6.16
CA ALA A 11 9.94 3.14 5.52
C ALA A 11 11.23 2.54 4.95
N SER A 12 11.51 1.25 5.19
CA SER A 12 12.76 0.61 4.76
C SER A 12 12.87 0.42 3.23
N SER A 13 11.74 0.48 2.51
CA SER A 13 11.70 0.36 1.05
C SER A 13 11.83 1.72 0.34
N LYS A 14 12.32 1.74 -0.91
CA LYS A 14 12.18 2.93 -1.77
C LYS A 14 10.69 3.17 -2.07
N GLY A 15 10.19 4.39 -1.88
CA GLY A 15 8.76 4.71 -2.00
C GLY A 15 8.12 4.32 -3.34
N TRP A 16 8.86 4.39 -4.45
CA TRP A 16 8.36 3.96 -5.77
C TRP A 16 8.20 2.44 -5.88
N VAL A 17 9.14 1.65 -5.34
CA VAL A 17 9.04 0.19 -5.27
C VAL A 17 7.84 -0.20 -4.42
N ALA A 18 7.70 0.48 -3.28
CA ALA A 18 6.62 0.27 -2.35
C ALA A 18 5.25 0.57 -2.99
N SER A 19 5.18 1.55 -3.88
CA SER A 19 3.94 1.91 -4.57
C SER A 19 3.66 0.97 -5.75
N PHE A 20 4.66 0.69 -6.59
CA PHE A 20 4.52 -0.13 -7.80
C PHE A 20 4.15 -1.58 -7.51
N LEU A 21 4.73 -2.17 -6.45
CA LEU A 21 4.38 -3.54 -6.04
C LEU A 21 2.90 -3.68 -5.64
N ASN A 22 2.23 -2.58 -5.29
CA ASN A 22 0.81 -2.54 -4.96
C ASN A 22 -0.09 -2.23 -6.17
N PHE A 23 0.47 -2.08 -7.38
CA PHE A 23 -0.31 -1.79 -8.58
C PHE A 23 -1.25 -2.93 -8.96
N LEU A 24 -0.92 -4.18 -8.67
CA LEU A 24 -1.81 -5.31 -8.98
C LEU A 24 -2.73 -5.61 -7.77
N PRO A 25 -4.03 -5.25 -7.84
CA PRO A 25 -4.98 -5.48 -6.77
C PRO A 25 -5.24 -6.97 -6.60
N GLY A 26 -5.46 -7.41 -5.36
CA GLY A 26 -5.88 -8.78 -5.05
C GLY A 26 -4.79 -9.87 -5.21
N LEU A 27 -3.67 -9.61 -5.89
CA LEU A 27 -2.58 -10.59 -6.06
C LEU A 27 -1.61 -10.69 -4.86
N GLY A 28 -1.83 -9.89 -3.81
CA GLY A 28 -0.98 -9.92 -2.62
C GLY A 28 0.48 -9.55 -2.87
N SER A 29 0.80 -8.92 -4.00
CA SER A 29 2.18 -8.63 -4.45
C SER A 29 2.80 -7.39 -3.81
N GLY A 30 1.99 -6.59 -3.11
CA GLY A 30 2.44 -5.35 -2.50
C GLY A 30 3.24 -5.57 -1.23
N TYR A 31 4.56 -5.38 -1.28
CA TYR A 31 5.46 -5.45 -0.11
C TYR A 31 4.93 -4.69 1.11
N LEU A 32 4.37 -3.49 0.89
CA LEU A 32 3.78 -2.66 1.95
C LEU A 32 2.44 -3.22 2.49
N TYR A 33 1.61 -3.79 1.63
CA TYR A 33 0.31 -4.32 2.03
C TYR A 33 0.44 -5.64 2.79
N GLN A 34 1.42 -6.48 2.46
CA GLN A 34 1.73 -7.67 3.28
C GLN A 34 2.10 -7.29 4.73
N ARG A 35 2.71 -6.11 4.93
CA ARG A 35 3.06 -5.56 6.26
C ARG A 35 1.91 -4.77 6.91
N ARG A 36 0.82 -4.54 6.17
CA ARG A 36 -0.36 -3.79 6.59
C ARG A 36 -1.62 -4.61 6.30
N TRP A 37 -1.99 -5.45 7.24
CA TRP A 37 -3.06 -6.43 7.07
C TRP A 37 -4.43 -5.81 6.73
N LYS A 38 -4.78 -4.67 7.33
CA LYS A 38 -6.06 -3.99 7.07
C LYS A 38 -6.27 -3.60 5.58
N PRO A 39 -5.43 -2.77 4.95
CA PRO A 39 -5.60 -2.41 3.54
C PRO A 39 -5.44 -3.61 2.59
N TYR A 40 -4.64 -4.62 2.98
CA TYR A 40 -4.55 -5.88 2.24
C TYR A 40 -5.91 -6.58 2.16
N PHE A 41 -6.58 -6.83 3.29
CA PHE A 41 -7.89 -7.48 3.30
C PHE A 41 -8.97 -6.64 2.62
N LEU A 42 -8.93 -5.32 2.77
CA LEU A 42 -9.87 -4.43 2.07
C LEU A 42 -9.72 -4.50 0.55
N THR A 43 -8.48 -4.61 0.06
CA THR A 43 -8.21 -4.67 -1.38
C THR A 43 -8.60 -6.01 -1.97
N ILE A 44 -8.35 -7.10 -1.24
CA ILE A 44 -8.84 -8.42 -1.63
C ILE A 44 -10.36 -8.41 -1.65
N ALA A 45 -11.02 -7.94 -0.59
CA ALA A 45 -12.48 -7.85 -0.53
C ALA A 45 -13.04 -7.01 -1.68
N ALA A 46 -12.43 -5.85 -1.99
CA ALA A 46 -12.85 -5.00 -3.09
C ALA A 46 -12.69 -5.69 -4.46
N ALA A 47 -11.53 -6.30 -4.73
CA ALA A 47 -11.28 -7.01 -5.98
C ALA A 47 -12.20 -8.22 -6.14
N THR A 48 -12.34 -9.05 -5.10
CA THR A 48 -13.25 -10.20 -5.08
C THR A 48 -14.70 -9.76 -5.27
N SER A 49 -15.14 -8.69 -4.60
CA SER A 49 -16.50 -8.16 -4.77
C SER A 49 -16.73 -7.65 -6.19
N TRP A 50 -15.73 -6.99 -6.79
CA TRP A 50 -15.81 -6.51 -8.17
C TRP A 50 -15.98 -7.66 -9.16
N PHE A 51 -15.18 -8.72 -9.02
CA PHE A 51 -15.33 -9.92 -9.85
C PHE A 51 -16.65 -10.65 -9.59
N ALA A 52 -17.06 -10.79 -8.33
CA ALA A 52 -18.33 -11.45 -7.98
C ALA A 52 -19.54 -10.70 -8.52
N LEU A 53 -19.53 -9.36 -8.45
CA LEU A 53 -20.56 -8.51 -9.06
C LEU A 53 -20.55 -8.66 -10.59
N GLY A 54 -19.38 -8.63 -11.22
CA GLY A 54 -19.26 -8.84 -12.66
C GLY A 54 -19.82 -10.19 -13.10
N PHE A 55 -19.44 -11.27 -12.41
CA PHE A 55 -19.95 -12.62 -12.67
C PHE A 55 -21.47 -12.71 -12.48
N PHE A 56 -21.99 -12.13 -11.40
CA PHE A 56 -23.43 -12.12 -11.13
C PHE A 56 -24.22 -11.34 -12.18
N LEU A 57 -23.72 -10.19 -12.61
CA LEU A 57 -24.36 -9.35 -13.63
C LEU A 57 -24.28 -9.96 -15.04
N GLN A 58 -23.20 -10.65 -15.35
CA GLN A 58 -22.98 -11.31 -16.64
C GLN A 58 -23.93 -12.51 -16.84
N GLY A 59 -24.25 -13.25 -15.77
CA GLY A 59 -25.09 -14.44 -15.85
C GLY A 59 -24.50 -15.50 -16.78
N ASN A 60 -25.33 -16.04 -17.68
CA ASN A 60 -24.93 -17.08 -18.65
C ASN A 60 -24.49 -16.52 -20.01
N SER A 61 -24.38 -15.21 -20.15
CA SER A 61 -24.00 -14.55 -21.41
C SER A 61 -22.50 -14.36 -21.51
N GLU A 62 -21.96 -14.41 -22.72
CA GLU A 62 -20.57 -14.04 -22.96
C GLU A 62 -20.43 -12.52 -22.81
N PRO A 63 -19.35 -12.00 -22.17
CA PRO A 63 -19.29 -10.59 -21.82
C PRO A 63 -18.99 -9.79 -23.08
N SER A 64 -19.83 -8.78 -23.35
CA SER A 64 -19.62 -7.82 -24.42
C SER A 64 -18.31 -7.07 -24.24
N ARG A 65 -17.81 -6.46 -25.32
CA ARG A 65 -16.61 -5.58 -25.24
C ARG A 65 -16.77 -4.48 -24.18
N GLY A 66 -17.97 -3.91 -24.05
CA GLY A 66 -18.25 -2.88 -23.06
C GLY A 66 -18.12 -3.38 -21.63
N GLU A 67 -18.70 -4.54 -21.33
CA GLU A 67 -18.61 -5.16 -20.00
C GLU A 67 -17.17 -5.58 -19.65
N GLN A 68 -16.41 -6.08 -20.61
CA GLN A 68 -14.98 -6.39 -20.41
C GLN A 68 -14.19 -5.12 -20.09
N ILE A 69 -14.43 -4.02 -20.82
CA ILE A 69 -13.79 -2.73 -20.54
C ILE A 69 -14.15 -2.24 -19.15
N ILE A 70 -15.43 -2.30 -18.75
CA ILE A 70 -15.87 -1.93 -17.40
C ILE A 70 -15.15 -2.78 -16.36
N GLY A 71 -15.10 -4.10 -16.55
CA GLY A 71 -14.40 -5.03 -15.67
C GLY A 71 -12.94 -4.67 -15.48
N ILE A 72 -12.21 -4.44 -16.58
CA ILE A 72 -10.80 -4.04 -16.57
C ILE A 72 -10.62 -2.66 -15.94
N SER A 73 -11.45 -1.68 -16.29
CA SER A 73 -11.39 -0.32 -15.73
C SER A 73 -11.59 -0.31 -14.22
N GLY A 74 -12.49 -1.15 -13.69
CA GLY A 74 -12.66 -1.28 -12.25
C GLY A 74 -11.42 -1.86 -11.56
N LEU A 75 -10.76 -2.85 -12.17
CA LEU A 75 -9.49 -3.37 -11.64
C LEU A 75 -8.41 -2.28 -11.65
N PHE A 76 -8.27 -1.54 -12.74
CA PHE A 76 -7.34 -0.41 -12.82
C PHE A 76 -7.66 0.69 -11.81
N PHE A 77 -8.94 0.94 -11.53
CA PHE A 77 -9.32 1.90 -10.49
C PHE A 77 -8.84 1.44 -9.11
N ILE A 78 -9.07 0.17 -8.76
CA ILE A 78 -8.57 -0.40 -7.50
C ILE A 78 -7.04 -0.32 -7.46
N SER A 79 -6.34 -0.67 -8.55
CA SER A 79 -4.87 -0.52 -8.70
C SER A 79 -4.36 0.88 -8.39
N ILE A 80 -5.03 1.92 -8.92
CA ILE A 80 -4.60 3.30 -8.72
C ILE A 80 -4.77 3.70 -7.25
N VAL A 81 -5.89 3.33 -6.64
CA VAL A 81 -6.16 3.61 -5.22
C VAL A 81 -5.11 2.95 -4.33
N THR A 82 -4.75 1.68 -4.58
CA THR A 82 -3.75 0.94 -3.78
C THR A 82 -2.35 1.54 -3.89
N VAL A 83 -1.96 1.99 -5.08
CA VAL A 83 -0.68 2.68 -5.32
C VAL A 83 -0.61 3.99 -4.53
N ILE A 84 -1.68 4.79 -4.60
CA ILE A 84 -1.75 6.08 -3.87
C ILE A 84 -1.69 5.84 -2.37
N GLU A 85 -2.49 4.90 -1.86
CA GLU A 85 -2.55 4.56 -0.44
C GLU A 85 -1.20 4.06 0.09
N ALA A 86 -0.52 3.18 -0.65
CA ALA A 86 0.81 2.69 -0.31
C ALA A 86 1.85 3.84 -0.27
N ASN A 87 1.81 4.76 -1.23
CA ASN A 87 2.70 5.92 -1.27
C ASN A 87 2.46 6.87 -0.09
N LEU A 88 1.19 7.15 0.23
CA LEU A 88 0.82 7.98 1.38
C LEU A 88 1.30 7.38 2.68
N ALA A 89 1.13 6.07 2.87
CA ALA A 89 1.60 5.39 4.07
C ALA A 89 3.13 5.39 4.19
N PHE A 90 3.85 5.18 3.08
CA PHE A 90 5.31 5.30 3.05
C PHE A 90 5.77 6.71 3.46
N LYS A 91 5.15 7.76 2.91
CA LYS A 91 5.47 9.16 3.23
C LYS A 91 5.22 9.46 4.70
N GLN A 92 4.10 8.97 5.26
CA GLN A 92 3.77 9.16 6.67
C GLN A 92 4.78 8.47 7.60
N ALA A 93 5.11 7.20 7.34
CA ALA A 93 6.09 6.47 8.15
C ALA A 93 7.48 7.12 8.07
N SER A 94 7.90 7.51 6.86
CA SER A 94 9.17 8.19 6.64
C SER A 94 9.26 9.53 7.38
N LYS A 95 8.17 10.31 7.38
CA LYS A 95 8.09 11.58 8.14
C LYS A 95 8.21 11.33 9.65
N LYS A 96 7.49 10.35 10.20
CA LYS A 96 7.56 10.00 11.63
C LYS A 96 8.96 9.63 12.07
N ILE A 97 9.63 8.73 11.33
CA ILE A 97 11.01 8.31 11.64
C ILE A 97 11.96 9.51 11.58
N LYS A 98 11.82 10.39 10.59
CA LYS A 98 12.63 11.60 10.49
C LYS A 98 12.45 12.49 11.73
N THR A 99 11.20 12.71 12.15
CA THR A 99 10.87 13.50 13.34
C THR A 99 11.39 12.85 14.63
N GLU A 100 11.29 11.52 14.79
CA GLU A 100 11.85 10.81 15.94
C GLU A 100 13.38 10.94 16.00
N LYS A 101 14.06 10.77 14.86
CA LYS A 101 15.52 10.96 14.76
C LYS A 101 15.94 12.40 15.07
N GLU A 102 15.14 13.39 14.70
CA GLU A 102 15.37 14.81 15.04
C GLU A 102 15.14 15.08 16.53
N LYS A 103 14.12 14.47 17.15
CA LYS A 103 13.85 14.56 18.60
C LYS A 103 14.89 13.88 19.47
N ILE A 104 15.55 12.84 18.98
CA ILE A 104 16.67 12.17 19.67
C ILE A 104 17.97 13.01 19.54
N LYS A 105 18.03 13.97 18.60
CA LYS A 105 19.22 14.78 18.32
C LYS A 105 19.59 15.90 19.32
N PRO A 106 18.88 16.23 20.43
CA PRO A 106 19.37 17.17 21.43
C PRO A 106 19.64 16.48 22.78
N SER A 107 20.83 15.91 22.93
CA SER A 107 21.44 15.59 24.25
C SER A 107 22.95 15.35 24.10
N LYS A 108 23.42 14.86 22.95
CA LYS A 108 24.86 14.62 22.68
C LYS A 108 25.72 15.86 22.36
N LYS A 109 25.20 17.08 22.58
CA LYS A 109 25.90 18.35 22.30
C LYS A 109 26.02 19.28 23.52
N LYS A 110 26.00 18.75 24.75
CA LYS A 110 26.42 19.51 25.92
C LYS A 110 27.49 18.75 26.71
N GLY A 111 28.74 19.20 26.53
CA GLY A 111 29.86 18.92 27.40
C GLY A 111 30.82 17.85 26.89
N TRP A 112 31.98 18.29 26.37
CA TRP A 112 33.29 17.78 26.81
C TRP A 112 34.52 18.51 26.27
N PHE A 113 34.40 19.78 25.88
CA PHE A 113 35.57 20.65 25.78
C PHE A 113 35.20 22.04 26.29
N LYS A 114 35.58 22.30 27.54
CA LYS A 114 35.81 23.63 28.10
C LYS A 114 37.26 23.66 28.54
#